data_AF-A0A7X7LBQ3-F1
#
_entry.id   AF-A0A7X7LBQ3-F1
#
_cell.length_a   1.000
_cell.length_b   1.000
_cell.length_c   1.000
_cell.angle_alpha   90.00
_cell.angle_beta   90.00
_cell.angle_gamma   90.00
#
_symmetry.space_group_name_H-M   'P 1'
#
loop_
_entity.id
_entity.type
_entity.pdbx_description
1 polymer ?
#
loop_
_entity_poly.entity_id
_entity_poly.type
_entity_poly.pdbx_seq_one_letter_code
_entity_poly.pdbx_strand_id
1 'polypeptide(L)'
;MKTTSLIVAALLVAGAAAAATVEWSFPTDLSAGYYLKADGKGGCVVWGIKTNGACRVIWLDRKGEVIYDQTLPQLIYGLSIGTRGLFYTYVSPPVYPGVFVDKNGTETPVTSPTEHTVTAFAAIIVSEVMDKKGFFVFRLPTAPPQVVTIVRYSYK
;
A
#
# COMPACT_ATOMS: atom_id res chain seq x y z
N MET A 1 32.98 42.71 3.59
CA MET A 1 31.72 42.53 4.37
C MET A 1 30.53 42.42 3.40
N LYS A 2 30.06 41.19 3.15
CA LYS A 2 28.80 40.85 2.44
C LYS A 2 28.24 39.52 2.99
N THR A 3 28.25 39.38 4.32
CA THR A 3 27.82 38.14 5.00
C THR A 3 26.31 38.10 5.27
N THR A 4 25.61 39.22 5.19
CA THR A 4 24.17 39.31 5.44
C THR A 4 23.30 38.76 4.31
N SER A 5 23.70 38.89 3.05
CA SER A 5 22.88 38.44 1.91
C SER A 5 22.85 36.92 1.70
N LEU A 6 23.91 36.21 2.12
CA LEU A 6 24.00 34.75 2.02
C LEU A 6 23.13 34.04 3.06
N ILE A 7 22.95 34.63 4.25
CA ILE A 7 22.12 34.04 5.31
C ILE A 7 20.63 34.13 4.96
N VAL A 8 20.20 35.23 4.33
CA VAL A 8 18.80 35.41 3.90
C VAL A 8 18.43 34.45 2.77
N ALA A 9 19.35 34.19 1.82
CA ALA A 9 19.13 33.21 0.76
C ALA A 9 19.09 31.76 1.30
N ALA A 10 19.92 31.42 2.29
CA ALA A 10 19.88 30.11 2.93
C ALA A 10 18.61 29.90 3.78
N LEU A 11 18.10 30.95 4.45
CA LEU A 11 16.83 30.89 5.17
C LEU A 11 15.62 30.79 4.23
N LEU A 12 15.66 31.47 3.06
CA LEU A 12 14.59 31.40 2.05
C LEU A 12 14.55 30.03 1.34
N VAL A 13 15.71 29.40 1.13
CA VAL A 13 15.78 28.04 0.56
C VAL A 13 15.39 26.98 1.60
N ALA A 14 15.66 27.21 2.89
CA ALA A 14 15.13 26.37 3.98
C ALA A 14 13.61 26.53 4.18
N GLY A 15 13.02 27.64 3.73
CA GLY A 15 11.58 27.92 3.79
C GLY A 15 10.73 27.29 2.67
N ALA A 16 11.35 26.68 1.66
CA ALA A 16 10.66 26.09 0.51
C ALA A 16 10.83 24.57 0.36
N ALA A 17 11.50 23.93 1.32
CA ALA A 17 11.35 22.48 1.50
C ALA A 17 10.01 22.26 2.19
N ALA A 18 8.96 22.04 1.41
CA ALA A 18 7.68 21.51 1.86
C ALA A 18 7.94 20.19 2.61
N ALA A 19 8.21 20.27 3.92
CA ALA A 19 8.43 19.11 4.76
C ALA A 19 7.16 18.28 4.72
N ALA A 20 7.22 17.13 4.05
CA ALA A 20 6.08 16.23 3.93
C ALA A 20 5.58 15.89 5.34
N THR A 21 4.29 16.11 5.58
CA THR A 21 3.69 15.90 6.91
C THR A 21 3.09 14.51 6.98
N VAL A 22 3.32 13.82 8.10
CA VAL A 22 2.61 12.56 8.37
C VAL A 22 1.12 12.88 8.47
N GLU A 23 0.31 12.27 7.60
CA GLU A 23 -1.16 12.37 7.67
C GLU A 23 -1.72 11.32 8.62
N TRP A 24 -1.26 10.08 8.50
CA TRP A 24 -1.67 8.95 9.35
C TRP A 24 -0.65 7.81 9.28
N SER A 25 -0.77 6.88 10.22
CA SER A 25 0.05 5.68 10.29
C SER A 25 -0.75 4.47 10.76
N PHE A 26 -0.44 3.29 10.23
CA PHE A 26 -1.08 2.03 10.56
C PHE A 26 -0.03 0.97 10.94
N PRO A 27 -0.04 0.44 12.18
CA PRO A 27 0.86 -0.64 12.57
C PRO A 27 0.42 -1.96 11.95
N THR A 28 1.39 -2.75 11.48
CA THR A 28 1.13 -4.05 10.85
C THR A 28 2.08 -5.13 11.37
N ASP A 29 1.62 -6.38 11.31
CA ASP A 29 2.35 -7.59 11.70
C ASP A 29 3.05 -8.28 10.50
N LEU A 30 3.09 -7.60 9.36
CA LEU A 30 3.86 -8.02 8.20
C LEU A 30 5.36 -8.03 8.52
N SER A 31 6.06 -9.09 8.10
CA SER A 31 7.48 -9.30 8.35
C SER A 31 8.34 -9.35 7.07
N ALA A 32 7.76 -9.60 5.91
CA ALA A 32 8.48 -9.65 4.64
C ALA A 32 7.57 -9.44 3.42
N GLY A 33 8.19 -9.27 2.24
CA GLY A 33 7.47 -9.26 0.96
C GLY A 33 6.46 -8.12 0.83
N TYR A 34 6.83 -6.91 1.23
CA TYR A 34 5.91 -5.78 1.26
C TYR A 34 5.63 -5.22 -0.13
N TYR A 35 4.36 -5.26 -0.51
CA TYR A 35 3.85 -4.55 -1.67
C TYR A 35 2.84 -3.50 -1.20
N LEU A 36 2.90 -2.33 -1.82
CA LEU A 36 1.93 -1.26 -1.56
C LEU A 36 1.51 -0.62 -2.88
N LYS A 37 0.20 -0.39 -3.02
CA LYS A 37 -0.38 0.38 -4.11
C LYS A 37 -1.31 1.45 -3.55
N ALA A 38 -1.04 2.70 -3.85
CA ALA A 38 -1.90 3.83 -3.52
C ALA A 38 -3.26 3.69 -4.24
N ASP A 39 -4.36 4.04 -3.57
CA ASP A 39 -5.71 3.98 -4.15
C ASP A 39 -6.10 5.25 -4.94
N GLY A 40 -5.20 6.25 -4.96
CA GLY A 40 -5.39 7.55 -5.60
C GLY A 40 -6.29 8.53 -4.84
N LYS A 41 -6.81 8.15 -3.67
CA LYS A 41 -7.71 8.94 -2.80
C LYS A 41 -7.12 9.23 -1.42
N GLY A 42 -5.87 8.83 -1.19
CA GLY A 42 -5.14 8.97 0.07
C GLY A 42 -5.12 7.71 0.92
N GLY A 43 -5.77 6.63 0.46
CA GLY A 43 -5.67 5.28 1.03
C GLY A 43 -4.68 4.42 0.26
N CYS A 44 -4.51 3.17 0.69
CA CYS A 44 -3.65 2.22 0.01
C CYS A 44 -4.10 0.78 0.22
N VAL A 45 -3.71 -0.08 -0.72
CA VAL A 45 -3.73 -1.53 -0.51
C VAL A 45 -2.31 -2.00 -0.30
N VAL A 46 -2.16 -2.88 0.69
CA VAL A 46 -0.93 -3.56 1.02
C VAL A 46 -1.15 -5.05 0.95
N TRP A 47 -0.16 -5.78 0.44
CA TRP A 47 -0.02 -7.19 0.79
C TRP A 47 1.40 -7.47 1.27
N GLY A 48 1.52 -8.48 2.12
CA GLY A 48 2.81 -8.98 2.56
C GLY A 48 2.71 -10.31 3.29
N ILE A 49 3.83 -10.77 3.82
CA ILE A 49 3.97 -12.05 4.50
C ILE A 49 4.14 -11.81 5.99
N LYS A 50 3.35 -12.53 6.81
CA LYS A 50 3.46 -12.59 8.27
C LYS A 50 4.56 -13.54 8.70
N THR A 51 4.98 -13.47 9.97
CA THR A 51 6.07 -14.31 10.51
C THR A 51 5.79 -15.82 10.40
N ASN A 52 4.52 -16.23 10.41
CA ASN A 52 4.10 -17.62 10.26
C ASN A 52 4.00 -18.07 8.78
N GLY A 53 4.42 -17.24 7.83
CA GLY A 53 4.37 -17.53 6.39
C GLY A 53 3.03 -17.26 5.72
N ALA A 54 1.97 -16.94 6.48
CA ALA A 54 0.68 -16.55 5.89
C ALA A 54 0.79 -15.20 5.19
N CYS A 55 0.09 -15.02 4.09
CA CYS A 55 -0.05 -13.72 3.44
C CYS A 55 -1.20 -12.94 4.03
N ARG A 56 -1.05 -11.62 4.11
CA ARG A 56 -2.11 -10.71 4.54
C ARG A 56 -2.32 -9.65 3.48
N VAL A 57 -3.58 -9.37 3.15
CA VAL A 57 -4.01 -8.29 2.25
C VAL A 57 -4.80 -7.30 3.08
N ILE A 58 -4.41 -6.03 3.04
CA ILE A 58 -5.00 -4.95 3.82
C ILE A 58 -5.35 -3.81 2.87
N TRP A 59 -6.56 -3.28 2.95
CA TRP A 59 -6.97 -2.03 2.32
C TRP A 59 -7.29 -1.00 3.39
N LEU A 60 -6.53 0.10 3.38
CA LEU A 60 -6.71 1.24 4.26
C LEU A 60 -7.34 2.41 3.48
N ASP A 61 -8.27 3.11 4.14
CA ASP A 61 -8.89 4.32 3.61
C ASP A 61 -7.96 5.54 3.74
N ARG A 62 -8.47 6.72 3.33
CA ARG A 62 -7.72 7.99 3.39
C ARG A 62 -7.36 8.48 4.80
N LYS A 63 -7.90 7.87 5.85
CA LYS A 63 -7.62 8.18 7.25
C LYS A 63 -6.73 7.10 7.89
N GLY A 64 -6.37 6.05 7.16
CA GLY A 64 -5.67 4.90 7.70
C GLY A 64 -6.59 3.88 8.38
N GLU A 65 -7.91 3.98 8.19
CA GLU A 65 -8.88 3.02 8.73
C GLU A 65 -9.01 1.81 7.81
N VAL A 66 -9.24 0.64 8.40
CA VAL A 66 -9.33 -0.62 7.65
C VAL A 66 -10.68 -0.70 6.91
N ILE A 67 -10.62 -0.80 5.59
CA ILE A 67 -11.77 -1.17 4.74
C ILE A 67 -11.83 -2.69 4.60
N TYR A 68 -10.66 -3.32 4.45
CA TYR A 68 -10.55 -4.75 4.22
C TYR A 68 -9.25 -5.29 4.83
N ASP A 69 -9.32 -6.45 5.47
CA ASP A 69 -8.16 -7.10 6.07
C ASP A 69 -8.37 -8.60 6.11
N GLN A 70 -7.57 -9.33 5.33
CA GLN A 70 -7.70 -10.76 5.18
C GLN A 70 -6.34 -11.45 5.26
N THR A 71 -6.27 -12.53 6.02
CA THR A 71 -5.09 -13.40 6.11
C THR A 71 -5.38 -14.73 5.40
N LEU A 72 -4.48 -15.12 4.50
CA LEU A 72 -4.57 -16.30 3.65
C LEU A 72 -3.31 -17.15 3.81
N PRO A 73 -3.42 -18.49 3.86
CA PRO A 73 -2.25 -19.36 3.85
C PRO A 73 -1.53 -19.38 2.49
N GLN A 74 -2.18 -18.96 1.41
CA GLN A 74 -1.63 -18.94 0.06
C GLN A 74 -0.89 -17.64 -0.27
N LEU A 75 0.12 -17.73 -1.13
CA LEU A 75 0.81 -16.57 -1.70
C LEU A 75 -0.12 -15.75 -2.60
N ILE A 76 -0.05 -14.43 -2.48
CA ILE A 76 -0.70 -13.49 -3.40
C ILE A 76 0.11 -13.46 -4.69
N TYR A 77 -0.55 -13.76 -5.81
CA TYR A 77 0.07 -13.82 -7.14
C TYR A 77 -0.14 -12.53 -7.94
N GLY A 78 -1.23 -11.81 -7.65
CA GLY A 78 -1.55 -10.54 -8.29
C GLY A 78 -2.43 -9.70 -7.38
N LEU A 79 -2.20 -8.39 -7.41
CA LEU A 79 -2.98 -7.41 -6.66
C LEU A 79 -3.13 -6.14 -7.48
N SER A 80 -4.35 -5.60 -7.54
CA SER A 80 -4.65 -4.34 -8.18
C SER A 80 -5.76 -3.63 -7.43
N ILE A 81 -5.71 -2.30 -7.41
CA ILE A 81 -6.80 -1.48 -6.92
C ILE A 81 -7.16 -0.45 -7.98
N GLY A 82 -8.45 -0.28 -8.21
CA GLY A 82 -8.99 0.67 -9.17
C GLY A 82 -10.26 1.35 -8.67
N THR A 83 -10.96 2.02 -9.58
CA THR A 83 -12.16 2.80 -9.25
C THR A 83 -13.31 1.98 -8.70
N ARG A 84 -13.37 0.68 -9.02
CA ARG A 84 -14.42 -0.26 -8.58
C ARG A 84 -14.11 -0.88 -7.23
N GLY A 85 -12.84 -1.11 -6.90
CA GLY A 85 -12.45 -1.82 -5.70
C GLY A 85 -11.07 -2.46 -5.85
N LEU A 86 -10.74 -3.29 -4.87
CA LEU A 86 -9.55 -4.13 -4.85
C LEU A 86 -9.84 -5.44 -5.60
N PHE A 87 -8.88 -5.91 -6.38
CA PHE A 87 -8.85 -7.26 -6.91
C PHE A 87 -7.51 -7.91 -6.54
N TYR A 88 -7.54 -9.11 -5.99
CA TYR A 88 -6.33 -9.91 -5.80
C TYR A 88 -6.56 -11.36 -6.18
N THR A 89 -5.49 -12.06 -6.48
CA THR A 89 -5.50 -13.50 -6.75
C THR A 89 -4.41 -14.20 -5.96
N TYR A 90 -4.65 -15.44 -5.58
CA TYR A 90 -3.74 -16.25 -4.80
C TYR A 90 -3.47 -17.61 -5.46
N VAL A 91 -2.33 -18.20 -5.12
CA VAL A 91 -1.86 -19.46 -5.70
C VAL A 91 -2.68 -20.63 -5.17
N SER A 92 -3.47 -21.31 -6.02
CA SER A 92 -4.23 -22.51 -5.65
C SER A 92 -4.34 -23.53 -6.80
N PRO A 93 -3.23 -24.11 -7.29
CA PRO A 93 -3.18 -24.91 -8.52
C PRO A 93 -4.23 -26.05 -8.54
N PRO A 94 -4.85 -26.32 -9.71
CA PRO A 94 -4.54 -25.78 -11.04
C PRO A 94 -5.20 -24.43 -11.34
N VAL A 95 -5.98 -23.87 -10.41
CA VAL A 95 -6.72 -22.62 -10.60
C VAL A 95 -6.05 -21.48 -9.82
N TYR A 96 -6.28 -20.24 -10.22
CA TYR A 96 -5.85 -19.07 -9.47
C TYR A 96 -7.09 -18.25 -9.16
N PRO A 97 -7.77 -18.50 -8.02
CA PRO A 97 -9.00 -17.80 -7.67
C PRO A 97 -8.75 -16.30 -7.60
N GLY A 98 -9.68 -15.52 -8.15
CA GLY A 98 -9.72 -14.07 -7.97
C GLY A 98 -10.68 -13.72 -6.85
N VAL A 99 -10.35 -12.70 -6.08
CA VAL A 99 -11.24 -12.08 -5.10
C VAL A 99 -11.36 -10.61 -5.47
N PHE A 100 -12.60 -10.17 -5.69
CA PHE A 100 -12.92 -8.77 -5.80
C PHE A 100 -13.46 -8.28 -4.46
N VAL A 101 -13.02 -7.11 -4.02
CA VAL A 101 -13.47 -6.46 -2.80
C VAL A 101 -14.01 -5.08 -3.16
N ASP A 102 -15.28 -4.84 -2.86
CA ASP A 102 -15.90 -3.55 -3.10
C ASP A 102 -15.47 -2.49 -2.07
N LYS A 103 -15.89 -1.24 -2.28
CA LYS A 103 -15.53 -0.10 -1.40
C LYS A 103 -16.09 -0.19 0.02
N ASN A 104 -17.00 -1.12 0.28
CA ASN A 104 -17.54 -1.39 1.60
C ASN A 104 -16.79 -2.54 2.29
N GLY A 105 -15.77 -3.12 1.65
CA GLY A 105 -15.04 -4.28 2.15
C GLY A 105 -15.74 -5.61 1.85
N THR A 106 -16.78 -5.62 0.99
CA THR A 106 -17.51 -6.85 0.67
C THR A 106 -16.75 -7.68 -0.35
N GLU A 107 -16.47 -8.93 -0.01
CA GLU A 107 -15.84 -9.88 -0.92
C GLU A 107 -16.85 -10.50 -1.89
N THR A 108 -16.45 -10.58 -3.16
CA THR A 108 -17.09 -11.38 -4.19
C THR A 108 -16.04 -12.32 -4.79
N PRO A 109 -16.15 -13.64 -4.58
CA PRO A 109 -15.32 -14.61 -5.27
C PRO A 109 -15.51 -14.51 -6.78
N VAL A 110 -14.41 -14.42 -7.52
CA VAL A 110 -14.41 -14.42 -8.98
C VAL A 110 -13.97 -15.81 -9.45
N THR A 111 -14.94 -16.69 -9.65
CA THR A 111 -14.75 -18.07 -10.11
C THR A 111 -15.36 -18.25 -11.50
N SER A 112 -14.76 -17.71 -12.56
CA SER A 112 -15.13 -18.11 -13.92
C SER A 112 -14.03 -17.81 -14.96
N PRO A 113 -13.58 -18.82 -15.73
CA PRO A 113 -12.71 -18.64 -16.89
C PRO A 113 -13.36 -17.95 -18.10
N THR A 114 -14.70 -17.85 -18.15
CA THR A 114 -15.43 -17.51 -19.39
C THR A 114 -15.95 -16.06 -19.48
N GLU A 115 -16.12 -15.34 -18.37
CA GLU A 115 -16.58 -13.93 -18.42
C GLU A 115 -15.45 -12.92 -18.21
N HIS A 116 -14.36 -13.36 -17.62
CA HIS A 116 -13.13 -12.60 -17.46
C HIS A 116 -11.98 -13.55 -17.74
N THR A 117 -11.70 -13.82 -19.01
CA THR A 117 -10.49 -14.54 -19.40
C THR A 117 -9.31 -13.71 -18.91
N VAL A 118 -8.80 -14.04 -17.73
CA VAL A 118 -7.54 -13.52 -17.22
C VAL A 118 -6.46 -14.36 -17.91
N THR A 119 -6.32 -14.15 -19.22
CA THR A 119 -5.48 -14.97 -20.12
C THR A 119 -3.99 -14.69 -19.96
N ALA A 120 -3.63 -13.67 -19.18
CA ALA A 120 -2.28 -13.43 -18.72
C ALA A 120 -2.34 -12.43 -17.55
N PHE A 121 -1.94 -12.85 -16.35
CA PHE A 121 -1.42 -11.90 -15.38
C PHE A 121 0.07 -11.77 -15.67
N ALA A 122 0.49 -10.61 -16.17
CA ALA A 122 1.84 -10.16 -15.87
C ALA A 122 1.82 -9.82 -14.38
N ALA A 123 2.54 -10.59 -13.55
CA ALA A 123 2.75 -10.26 -12.16
C ALA A 123 3.60 -8.97 -12.08
N ILE A 124 2.94 -7.82 -12.22
CA ILE A 124 3.59 -6.52 -11.98
C ILE A 124 3.40 -6.22 -10.50
N ILE A 125 4.24 -6.85 -9.67
CA ILE A 125 4.40 -6.49 -8.26
C ILE A 125 5.37 -5.30 -8.23
N VAL A 126 4.97 -4.17 -8.81
CA VAL A 126 5.65 -2.88 -8.66
C VAL A 126 4.88 -2.05 -7.64
N SER A 127 5.51 -1.76 -6.51
CA SER A 127 4.91 -0.90 -5.50
C SER A 127 4.69 0.49 -6.09
N GLU A 128 3.43 0.92 -6.11
CA GLU A 128 3.01 2.26 -6.55
C GLU A 128 2.71 3.07 -5.30
N VAL A 129 3.77 3.58 -4.67
CA VAL A 129 3.70 4.17 -3.33
C VAL A 129 3.31 5.66 -3.33
N MET A 130 3.05 6.26 -4.48
CA MET A 130 2.76 7.69 -4.60
C MET A 130 1.39 7.91 -5.24
N ASP A 131 0.72 8.98 -4.84
CA ASP A 131 -0.41 9.55 -5.56
C ASP A 131 -0.25 11.07 -5.68
N LYS A 132 -1.24 11.76 -6.26
CA LYS A 132 -1.16 13.21 -6.49
C LYS A 132 -1.06 14.05 -5.21
N LYS A 133 -1.39 13.50 -4.03
CA LYS A 133 -1.49 14.22 -2.75
C LYS A 133 -0.39 13.84 -1.78
N GLY A 134 0.39 12.79 -2.05
CA GLY A 134 1.37 12.30 -1.11
C GLY A 134 1.96 10.95 -1.49
N PHE A 135 2.61 10.33 -0.52
CA PHE A 135 3.26 9.05 -0.68
C PHE A 135 3.22 8.20 0.59
N PHE A 136 3.46 6.92 0.43
CA PHE A 136 3.48 5.93 1.49
C PHE A 136 4.89 5.40 1.70
N VAL A 137 5.20 5.04 2.94
CA VAL A 137 6.42 4.30 3.27
C VAL A 137 6.11 3.18 4.27
N PHE A 138 6.91 2.13 4.24
CA PHE A 138 7.02 1.21 5.37
C PHE A 138 8.14 1.70 6.29
N ARG A 139 7.79 2.10 7.51
CA ARG A 139 8.78 2.32 8.57
C ARG A 139 9.12 0.97 9.19
N LEU A 140 10.36 0.54 9.00
CA LEU A 140 10.89 -0.65 9.63
C LEU A 140 11.36 -0.31 11.05
N PRO A 141 11.06 -1.16 12.04
CA PRO A 141 11.49 -0.97 13.42
C PRO A 141 13.01 -1.10 13.52
N THR A 142 13.65 -0.18 14.26
CA THR A 142 15.10 -0.21 14.51
C THR A 142 15.47 -0.99 15.77
N ALA A 143 14.49 -1.29 16.63
CA ALA A 143 14.65 -2.11 17.84
C ALA A 143 13.35 -2.88 18.15
N PRO A 144 13.42 -4.00 18.89
CA PRO A 144 12.23 -4.75 19.32
C PRO A 144 11.31 -3.95 20.26
N PRO A 145 9.98 -4.19 20.25
CA PRO A 145 9.26 -5.13 19.38
C PRO A 145 9.18 -4.63 17.93
N GLN A 146 9.41 -5.54 16.99
CA GLN A 146 9.48 -5.20 15.57
C GLN A 146 8.08 -5.05 14.97
N VAL A 147 7.50 -3.85 15.05
CA VAL A 147 6.26 -3.50 14.36
C VAL A 147 6.57 -2.70 13.11
N VAL A 148 6.30 -3.27 11.94
CA VAL A 148 6.34 -2.54 10.69
C VAL A 148 5.16 -1.58 10.66
N THR A 149 5.38 -0.33 10.28
CA THR A 149 4.31 0.67 10.23
C THR A 149 4.16 1.21 8.82
N ILE A 150 2.94 1.16 8.27
CA ILE A 150 2.60 1.87 7.04
C ILE A 150 2.36 3.32 7.40
N VAL A 151 3.04 4.25 6.74
CA VAL A 151 2.92 5.68 7.03
C VAL A 151 2.60 6.44 5.76
N ARG A 152 1.56 7.28 5.84
CA ARG A 152 1.17 8.22 4.79
C ARG A 152 1.78 9.59 5.08
N TYR A 153 2.42 10.17 4.08
CA TYR A 153 2.85 11.56 4.07
C TYR A 153 2.10 12.36 3.00
N SER A 154 1.72 13.61 3.31
CA SER A 154 1.25 14.57 2.32
C SER A 154 2.38 15.40 1.74
N TYR A 155 2.27 15.71 0.45
CA TYR A 155 2.97 16.84 -0.15
C TYR A 155 2.22 18.09 0.32
N LYS A 156 2.84 18.94 1.15
CA LYS A 156 2.21 20.21 1.57
C LYS A 156 1.87 21.10 0.38
#